data_AF-V7FCJ5-F1
#
_entry.id   AF-V7FCJ5-F1
#
_cell.length_a   1.000
_cell.length_b   1.000
_cell.length_c   1.000
_cell.angle_alpha   90.00
_cell.angle_beta   90.00
_cell.angle_gamma   90.00
#
_symmetry.space_group_name_H-M   'P 1'
#
loop_
_entity.id
_entity.type
_entity.pdbx_description
1 polymer ?
#
loop_
_entity_poly.entity_id
_entity_poly.type
_entity_poly.pdbx_seq_one_letter_code
_entity_poly.pdbx_strand_id
1 'polypeptide(L)'
;MEIHTPTRNERAGYKVDVSRGQRIGRVSSEWFNRPADERYLSLTDLRNSVKARSERSKTRIVESELIRVEASRDDPERLRLMLPDAPAPVAPTHWSFGQLASLVGAPATYLRQLPAPLAAINLQHGLLNRRALS
;
A
#
# COMPACT_ATOMS: atom_id res chain seq x y z
N MET A 1 45.67 -55.77 20.51
CA MET A 1 44.85 -54.54 20.57
C MET A 1 43.95 -54.58 19.35
N GLU A 2 42.78 -55.21 19.46
CA GLU A 2 41.84 -55.33 18.34
C GLU A 2 40.97 -54.07 18.27
N ILE A 3 40.97 -53.45 17.10
CA ILE A 3 40.23 -52.21 16.83
C ILE A 3 38.85 -52.62 16.32
N HIS A 4 37.85 -52.59 17.18
CA HIS A 4 36.45 -52.71 16.73
C HIS A 4 36.09 -51.51 15.87
N THR A 5 35.95 -51.73 14.57
CA THR A 5 35.36 -50.75 13.67
C THR A 5 33.84 -50.80 13.81
N PRO A 6 33.16 -49.71 14.19
CA PRO A 6 31.71 -49.73 14.27
C PRO A 6 31.14 -49.89 12.85
N THR A 7 30.24 -50.85 12.68
CA THR A 7 29.45 -51.00 11.45
C THR A 7 28.71 -49.69 11.15
N ARG A 8 29.07 -49.06 10.04
CA ARG A 8 28.37 -47.88 9.51
C ARG A 8 26.95 -48.31 9.18
N ASN A 9 26.01 -47.98 10.05
CA ASN A 9 24.59 -48.15 9.80
C ASN A 9 24.25 -47.26 8.59
N GLU A 10 24.09 -47.87 7.42
CA GLU A 10 23.63 -47.21 6.21
C GLU A 10 22.28 -46.59 6.55
N ARG A 11 22.25 -45.25 6.61
CA ARG A 11 21.09 -44.48 7.02
C ARG A 11 19.95 -44.77 6.04
N ALA A 12 19.13 -45.75 6.37
CA ALA A 12 17.84 -45.97 5.73
C ALA A 12 17.10 -44.63 5.73
N GLY A 13 16.63 -44.20 4.55
CA GLY A 13 15.88 -42.96 4.41
C GLY A 13 14.70 -42.95 5.39
N TYR A 14 14.53 -41.84 6.10
CA TYR A 14 13.41 -41.68 7.03
C TYR A 14 12.10 -41.67 6.24
N LYS A 15 11.30 -42.74 6.33
CA LYS A 15 9.98 -42.81 5.69
C LYS A 15 8.99 -42.00 6.53
N VAL A 16 8.64 -40.80 6.04
CA VAL A 16 7.61 -39.95 6.65
C VAL A 16 6.22 -40.49 6.29
N ASP A 17 5.42 -40.83 7.29
CA ASP A 17 3.99 -41.13 7.12
C ASP A 17 3.18 -39.82 7.21
N VAL A 18 2.81 -39.28 6.06
CA VAL A 18 2.03 -38.04 5.92
C VAL A 18 0.61 -38.14 6.50
N SER A 19 0.09 -39.35 6.76
CA SER A 19 -1.24 -39.55 7.35
C SER A 19 -1.28 -39.37 8.87
N ARG A 20 -0.11 -39.40 9.53
CA ARG A 20 0.03 -39.26 11.00
C ARG A 20 0.40 -37.85 11.45
N GLY A 21 0.60 -36.92 10.52
CA GLY A 21 0.96 -35.53 10.82
C GLY A 21 -0.24 -34.59 10.85
N GLN A 22 -0.13 -33.50 11.61
CA GLN A 22 -1.07 -32.38 11.58
C GLN A 22 -0.43 -31.18 10.86
N ARG A 23 -1.23 -30.40 10.11
CA ARG A 23 -0.77 -29.15 9.50
C ARG A 23 -0.52 -28.08 10.59
N ILE A 24 0.75 -27.80 10.88
CA ILE A 24 1.14 -26.69 11.76
C ILE A 24 1.32 -25.42 10.92
N GLY A 25 0.24 -24.65 10.76
CA GLY A 25 0.24 -23.41 9.96
C GLY A 25 0.83 -22.18 10.66
N ARG A 26 1.15 -22.28 11.96
CA ARG A 26 1.50 -21.14 12.81
C ARG A 26 2.64 -20.29 12.25
N VAL A 27 3.75 -20.90 11.84
CA VAL A 27 4.90 -20.17 11.28
C VAL A 27 4.52 -19.44 9.98
N SER A 28 3.71 -20.07 9.12
CA SER A 28 3.21 -19.44 7.90
C SER A 28 2.27 -18.27 8.21
N SER A 29 1.40 -18.41 9.21
CA SER A 29 0.51 -17.34 9.66
C SER A 29 1.27 -16.18 10.31
N GLU A 30 2.27 -16.47 11.14
CA GLU A 30 3.15 -15.47 11.76
C GLU A 30 3.93 -14.71 10.68
N TRP A 31 4.50 -15.42 9.70
CA TRP A 31 5.18 -14.79 8.57
C TRP A 31 4.23 -13.91 7.73
N PHE A 32 3.02 -14.39 7.45
CA PHE A 32 2.02 -13.65 6.69
C PHE A 32 1.57 -12.36 7.39
N ASN A 33 1.53 -12.35 8.72
CA ASN A 33 1.08 -11.21 9.52
C ASN A 33 2.18 -10.18 9.81
N ARG A 34 3.44 -10.45 9.44
CA ARG A 34 4.54 -9.50 9.66
C ARG A 34 4.29 -8.15 8.97
N PRO A 35 4.72 -7.03 9.55
CA PRO A 35 4.85 -5.75 8.84
C PRO A 35 5.63 -5.89 7.53
N ALA A 36 5.35 -5.04 6.53
CA ALA A 36 5.90 -5.18 5.18
C ALA A 36 7.45 -5.12 5.14
N ASP A 37 8.04 -4.36 6.07
CA ASP A 37 9.48 -4.20 6.28
C ASP A 37 10.15 -5.42 6.95
N GLU A 38 9.39 -6.31 7.58
CA GLU A 38 9.90 -7.53 8.23
C GLU A 38 9.80 -8.80 7.35
N ARG A 39 9.34 -8.65 6.10
CA ARG A 39 9.13 -9.76 5.14
C ARG A 39 10.30 -9.98 4.18
N TYR A 40 11.46 -9.39 4.46
CA TYR A 40 12.66 -9.56 3.64
C TYR A 40 13.60 -10.61 4.24
N LEU A 41 14.25 -11.40 3.39
CA LEU A 41 15.18 -12.46 3.80
C LEU A 41 16.54 -11.91 4.26
N SER A 42 16.86 -10.66 3.91
CA SER A 42 18.09 -9.97 4.32
C SER A 42 17.91 -8.44 4.33
N LEU A 43 18.81 -7.74 5.04
CA LEU A 43 18.89 -6.27 5.01
C LEU A 43 19.25 -5.74 3.61
N THR A 44 20.02 -6.51 2.83
CA THR A 44 20.36 -6.16 1.44
C THR A 44 19.11 -6.17 0.56
N ASP A 45 18.23 -7.16 0.72
CA ASP A 45 16.97 -7.25 -0.04
C ASP A 45 16.01 -6.11 0.34
N LEU A 46 15.89 -5.81 1.64
CA LEU A 46 15.12 -4.66 2.12
C LEU A 46 15.66 -3.36 1.50
N ARG A 47 16.98 -3.15 1.52
CA ARG A 47 17.63 -1.97 0.94
C ARG A 47 17.34 -1.85 -0.54
N ASN A 48 17.49 -2.93 -1.31
CA ASN A 48 17.27 -2.93 -2.75
C ASN A 48 15.81 -2.60 -3.09
N SER A 49 14.85 -3.18 -2.36
CA SER A 49 13.42 -2.89 -2.52
C SER A 49 13.09 -1.42 -2.24
N VAL A 50 13.56 -0.90 -1.11
CA VAL A 50 13.31 0.50 -0.72
C VAL A 50 13.98 1.46 -1.70
N LYS A 51 15.22 1.19 -2.13
CA LYS A 51 15.94 2.00 -3.12
C LYS A 51 15.20 2.04 -4.46
N ALA A 52 14.79 0.88 -4.98
CA ALA A 52 14.04 0.80 -6.24
C ALA A 52 12.68 1.51 -6.18
N ARG A 53 12.04 1.57 -5.01
CA ARG A 53 10.84 2.39 -4.80
C ARG A 53 11.17 3.88 -4.77
N SER A 54 12.24 4.27 -4.08
CA SER A 54 12.69 5.66 -4.00
C SER A 54 13.04 6.22 -5.38
N GLU A 55 13.78 5.45 -6.20
CA GLU A 55 14.20 5.85 -7.55
C GLU A 55 13.02 6.07 -8.51
N ARG A 56 11.90 5.37 -8.30
CA ARG A 56 10.66 5.56 -9.08
C ARG A 56 9.74 6.64 -8.51
N SER A 57 9.98 7.08 -7.28
CA SER A 57 9.15 8.08 -6.62
C SER A 57 9.47 9.45 -7.19
N LYS A 58 8.42 10.16 -7.63
CA LYS A 58 8.54 11.52 -8.19
C LYS A 58 7.76 12.48 -7.29
N THR A 59 8.35 13.64 -7.04
CA THR A 59 7.70 14.75 -6.33
C THR A 59 7.64 15.94 -7.27
N ARG A 60 6.50 16.65 -7.26
CA ARG A 60 6.31 17.87 -8.03
C ARG A 60 5.30 18.77 -7.33
N ILE A 61 5.37 20.05 -7.65
CA ILE A 61 4.38 21.04 -7.23
C ILE A 61 3.30 21.10 -8.32
N VAL A 62 2.04 21.14 -7.89
CA VAL A 62 0.88 21.23 -8.78
C VAL A 62 0.03 22.40 -8.29
N GLU A 63 -0.27 23.32 -9.21
CA GLU A 63 -1.20 24.41 -8.92
C GLU A 63 -2.58 23.82 -8.57
N SER A 64 -3.13 24.24 -7.43
CA SER A 64 -4.35 23.64 -6.89
C SER A 64 -5.56 23.75 -7.83
N GLU A 65 -5.62 24.83 -8.63
CA GLU A 65 -6.67 25.04 -9.64
C GLU A 65 -6.60 24.07 -10.83
N LEU A 66 -5.44 23.47 -11.08
CA LEU A 66 -5.24 22.48 -12.15
C LEU A 66 -5.61 21.06 -11.70
N ILE A 67 -5.86 20.85 -10.40
CA ILE A 67 -6.33 19.57 -9.88
C ILE A 67 -7.82 19.45 -10.22
N ARG A 68 -8.17 18.47 -11.05
CA ARG A 68 -9.57 18.11 -11.26
C ARG A 68 -9.96 16.94 -10.39
N VAL A 69 -11.10 17.05 -9.73
CA VAL A 69 -11.66 16.04 -8.84
C VAL A 69 -12.87 15.43 -9.50
N GLU A 70 -12.85 14.12 -9.71
CA GLU A 70 -13.93 13.37 -10.34
C GLU A 70 -14.34 12.20 -9.47
N ALA A 71 -15.64 11.92 -9.42
CA ALA A 71 -16.13 10.66 -8.88
C ALA A 71 -16.00 9.57 -9.95
N SER A 72 -15.63 8.36 -9.52
CA SER A 72 -15.58 7.20 -10.40
C SER A 72 -16.99 6.89 -10.91
N ARG A 73 -17.13 6.72 -12.23
CA ARG A 73 -18.42 6.36 -12.85
C ARG A 73 -18.85 4.94 -12.46
N ASP A 74 -17.89 4.07 -12.20
CA ASP A 74 -18.12 2.65 -11.90
C ASP A 74 -18.29 2.38 -10.41
N ASP A 75 -17.94 3.35 -9.54
CA ASP A 75 -17.96 3.18 -8.09
C ASP A 75 -18.26 4.53 -7.40
N PRO A 76 -19.49 4.74 -6.90
CA PRO A 76 -19.92 6.01 -6.29
C PRO A 76 -19.22 6.32 -4.96
N GLU A 77 -18.40 5.41 -4.43
CA GLU A 77 -17.60 5.62 -3.22
C GLU A 77 -16.14 6.02 -3.55
N ARG A 78 -15.75 6.01 -4.84
CA ARG A 78 -14.38 6.32 -5.24
C ARG A 78 -14.23 7.69 -5.87
N LEU A 79 -13.25 8.43 -5.36
CA LEU A 79 -12.75 9.68 -5.92
C LEU A 79 -11.47 9.45 -6.72
N ARG A 80 -11.29 10.23 -7.77
CA ARG A 80 -10.09 10.29 -8.62
C ARG A 80 -9.65 11.74 -8.81
N LEU A 81 -8.35 11.94 -8.79
CA LEU A 81 -7.70 13.20 -9.10
C LEU A 81 -7.08 13.09 -10.49
N MET A 82 -7.47 13.99 -11.38
CA MET A 82 -6.77 14.23 -12.63
C MET A 82 -5.78 15.35 -12.35
N LEU A 83 -4.49 15.04 -12.48
CA LEU A 83 -3.41 15.99 -12.27
C LEU A 83 -2.74 16.27 -13.62
N PRO A 84 -2.26 17.50 -13.88
CA PRO A 84 -1.51 17.81 -15.10
C PRO A 84 -0.30 16.87 -15.20
N ASP A 85 0.04 16.37 -16.38
CA ASP A 85 1.21 15.50 -16.61
C ASP A 85 1.23 14.16 -15.84
N ALA A 86 0.13 13.78 -15.17
CA ALA A 86 0.00 12.45 -14.61
C ALA A 86 -0.45 11.47 -15.71
N PRO A 87 0.22 10.32 -15.88
CA PRO A 87 -0.13 9.36 -16.94
C PRO A 87 -1.47 8.67 -16.72
N ALA A 88 -2.01 8.73 -15.49
CA ALA A 88 -3.30 8.15 -15.13
C ALA A 88 -3.93 8.91 -13.95
N PRO A 89 -5.27 8.82 -13.78
CA PRO A 89 -5.94 9.34 -12.60
C PRO A 89 -5.43 8.66 -11.33
N VAL A 90 -5.30 9.41 -10.25
CA VAL A 90 -4.85 8.87 -8.95
C VAL A 90 -5.96 8.97 -7.91
N ALA A 91 -6.14 7.92 -7.10
CA ALA A 91 -7.03 7.98 -5.95
C ALA A 91 -6.34 8.75 -4.81
N PRO A 92 -7.03 9.70 -4.14
CA PRO A 92 -6.48 10.32 -2.95
C PRO A 92 -6.36 9.29 -1.82
N THR A 93 -5.25 9.31 -1.09
CA THR A 93 -5.14 8.59 0.18
C THR A 93 -5.96 9.31 1.25
N HIS A 94 -6.17 8.67 2.40
CA HIS A 94 -6.84 9.32 3.52
C HIS A 94 -6.17 10.65 3.94
N TRP A 95 -4.84 10.68 3.90
CA TRP A 95 -4.04 11.86 4.21
C TRP A 95 -4.16 12.93 3.11
N SER A 96 -3.98 12.57 1.83
CA SER A 96 -4.05 13.57 0.75
C SER A 96 -5.46 14.11 0.54
N PHE A 97 -6.50 13.33 0.82
CA PHE A 97 -7.87 13.82 0.91
C PHE A 97 -8.01 14.88 2.02
N GLY A 98 -7.42 14.63 3.20
CA GLY A 98 -7.41 15.59 4.30
C GLY A 98 -6.71 16.89 3.91
N GLN A 99 -5.57 16.79 3.21
CA GLN A 99 -4.88 17.96 2.66
C GLN A 99 -5.76 18.73 1.68
N LEU A 100 -6.42 18.07 0.72
CA LEU A 100 -7.33 18.73 -0.22
C LEU A 100 -8.49 19.45 0.49
N ALA A 101 -9.10 18.80 1.49
CA ALA A 101 -10.15 19.41 2.29
C ALA A 101 -9.66 20.65 3.05
N SER A 102 -8.47 20.59 3.65
CA SER A 102 -7.83 21.74 4.30
C SER A 102 -7.49 22.85 3.30
N LEU A 103 -7.06 22.51 2.09
CA LEU A 103 -6.83 23.51 1.03
C LEU A 103 -8.13 24.25 0.73
N VAL A 104 -9.27 23.58 0.65
CA VAL A 104 -10.54 24.26 0.34
C VAL A 104 -11.28 24.80 1.57
N GLY A 105 -10.69 24.74 2.77
CA GLY A 105 -11.32 25.20 4.02
C GLY A 105 -12.52 24.37 4.47
N ALA A 106 -12.64 23.12 4.01
CA ALA A 106 -13.76 22.24 4.33
C ALA A 106 -13.39 21.17 5.39
N PRO A 107 -14.32 20.77 6.27
CA PRO A 107 -14.08 19.69 7.22
C PRO A 107 -13.93 18.34 6.51
N ALA A 108 -12.73 17.74 6.59
CA ALA A 108 -12.45 16.48 5.93
C ALA A 108 -13.37 15.32 6.37
N THR A 109 -13.73 15.27 7.66
CA THR A 109 -14.63 14.23 8.20
C THR A 109 -16.00 14.29 7.56
N TYR A 110 -16.56 15.50 7.40
CA TYR A 110 -17.85 15.69 6.75
C TYR A 110 -17.78 15.27 5.27
N LEU A 111 -16.76 15.74 4.53
CA LEU A 111 -16.64 15.39 3.11
C LEU A 111 -16.45 13.89 2.86
N ARG A 112 -15.87 13.12 3.80
CA ARG A 112 -15.74 11.65 3.69
C ARG A 112 -17.05 10.90 3.92
N GLN A 113 -18.02 11.52 4.58
CA GLN A 113 -19.35 10.92 4.80
C GLN A 113 -20.27 11.11 3.59
N LEU A 114 -19.89 11.99 2.66
CA LEU A 114 -20.63 12.24 1.45
C LEU A 114 -20.30 11.17 0.38
N PRO A 115 -21.28 10.78 -0.45
CA PRO A 115 -21.00 10.07 -1.68
C PRO A 115 -19.94 10.78 -2.52
N ALA A 116 -19.10 10.02 -3.25
CA ALA A 116 -17.99 10.57 -4.01
C ALA A 116 -18.40 11.70 -4.97
N PRO A 117 -19.56 11.67 -5.66
CA PRO A 117 -19.98 12.79 -6.51
C PRO A 117 -20.13 14.11 -5.77
N LEU A 118 -20.72 14.10 -4.57
CA LEU A 118 -20.92 15.30 -3.77
C LEU A 118 -19.59 15.82 -3.20
N ALA A 119 -18.76 14.90 -2.70
CA ALA A 119 -17.41 15.24 -2.25
C ALA A 119 -16.58 15.85 -3.41
N ALA A 120 -16.67 15.29 -4.61
CA ALA A 120 -15.97 15.77 -5.79
C ALA A 120 -16.38 17.20 -6.15
N ILE A 121 -17.68 17.49 -6.20
CA ILE A 121 -18.21 18.82 -6.53
C ILE A 121 -17.76 19.84 -5.49
N ASN A 122 -17.85 19.52 -4.21
CA ASN A 122 -17.44 20.42 -3.12
C ASN A 122 -15.93 20.73 -3.19
N LEU A 123 -15.10 19.70 -3.38
CA LEU A 123 -13.65 19.86 -3.52
C LEU A 123 -13.29 20.65 -4.78
N GLN A 124 -13.90 20.32 -5.93
CA GLN A 124 -13.66 20.99 -7.19
C GLN A 124 -14.01 22.48 -7.12
N HIS A 125 -15.18 22.80 -6.56
CA HIS A 125 -15.62 24.18 -6.37
C HIS A 125 -14.63 24.96 -5.49
N GLY A 126 -14.21 24.37 -4.37
CA GLY A 126 -13.25 25.00 -3.47
C GLY A 126 -11.88 25.24 -4.11
N LEU A 127 -11.38 24.28 -4.90
CA LEU A 127 -10.08 24.40 -5.59
C LEU A 127 -10.08 25.52 -6.65
N LEU A 128 -11.20 25.72 -7.36
CA LEU A 128 -11.33 26.79 -8.35
C LEU A 128 -11.47 28.18 -7.73
N ASN A 129 -12.11 28.28 -6.56
CA ASN A 129 -12.50 29.56 -5.97
C ASN A 129 -11.53 30.11 -4.91
N ARG A 130 -10.51 29.35 -4.51
CA ARG A 130 -9.58 29.76 -3.44
C ARG A 130 -8.71 30.99 -3.79
N ARG A 131 -8.68 31.44 -5.05
CA ARG A 131 -8.01 32.70 -5.44
C ARG A 131 -8.65 33.97 -4.84
N ALA A 132 -9.85 33.89 -4.27
CA ALA A 132 -10.59 35.09 -3.84
C ALA A 132 -10.30 35.57 -2.39
N LEU A 133 -9.48 34.87 -1.60
CA LEU A 133 -9.29 35.16 -0.17
C LEU A 133 -7.81 35.28 0.27
N SER A 134 -6.92 35.65 -0.63
CA SER A 134 -5.54 36.07 -0.30
C SER A 134 -5.31 37.53 -0.59
#